data_AF-A0A7C6VDF6-F1
#
_entry.id   AF-A0A7C6VDF6-F1
#
_cell.length_a   1.000
_cell.length_b   1.000
_cell.length_c   1.000
_cell.angle_alpha   90.00
_cell.angle_beta   90.00
_cell.angle_gamma   90.00
#
_symmetry.space_group_name_H-M   'P 1'
#
loop_
_entity.id
_entity.type
_entity.pdbx_description
1 polymer ?
#
loop_
_entity_poly.entity_id
_entity_poly.type
_entity_poly.pdbx_seq_one_letter_code
_entity_poly.pdbx_strand_id
1 'polypeptide(L)'
;MLELRAYAYLDSLQPQFAALTAALVQGNFPRANDAALYLEVAPGIEVYRLVDIALKASGVELGYQMVEREFGMLEFHSASQSDVLSAGEAILAAIGKKPEDALPPYLTAMTIVRRVDPDQAQIVNRNKAGALLLPGSTLCVLEVEPAAYAVVAANEAEKVAAINLIDTWTFGVYGRVFFSGTEAEVKVAAARIKDLFGWEGNIED
;
A
#
# COMPACT_ATOMS: atom_id res chain seq x y z
N MET A 1 15.90 9.55 -18.07
CA MET A 1 16.10 8.16 -17.66
C MET A 1 14.96 7.82 -16.71
N LEU A 2 14.34 6.65 -16.82
CA LEU A 2 13.24 6.26 -15.95
C LEU A 2 13.79 5.97 -14.54
N GLU A 3 13.15 6.55 -13.53
CA GLU A 3 13.43 6.31 -12.12
C GLU A 3 12.40 5.31 -11.58
N LEU A 4 12.90 4.23 -10.96
CA LEU A 4 12.09 3.31 -10.19
C LEU A 4 12.05 3.86 -8.76
N ARG A 5 10.90 4.36 -8.33
CA ARG A 5 10.75 4.94 -6.99
C ARG A 5 10.39 3.88 -5.97
N ALA A 6 9.40 3.04 -6.27
CA ALA A 6 8.98 1.97 -5.39
C ALA A 6 8.86 0.64 -6.14
N TYR A 7 9.21 -0.43 -5.44
CA TYR A 7 9.00 -1.81 -5.85
C TYR A 7 8.51 -2.60 -4.63
N ALA A 8 7.19 -2.77 -4.51
CA ALA A 8 6.53 -3.35 -3.34
C ALA A 8 5.83 -4.65 -3.70
N TYR A 9 6.53 -5.77 -3.50
CA TYR A 9 6.00 -7.12 -3.69
C TYR A 9 5.29 -7.61 -2.42
N LEU A 10 4.07 -8.11 -2.58
CA LEU A 10 3.29 -8.76 -1.55
C LEU A 10 3.06 -10.21 -1.95
N ASP A 11 3.57 -11.14 -1.14
CA ASP A 11 3.49 -12.58 -1.37
C ASP A 11 2.06 -13.13 -1.20
N SER A 12 1.30 -12.52 -0.32
CA SER A 12 -0.10 -12.86 -0.03
C SER A 12 -0.84 -11.65 0.56
N LEU A 13 -1.86 -11.19 -0.15
CA LEU A 13 -2.75 -10.14 0.31
C LEU A 13 -3.62 -10.62 1.47
N GLN A 14 -3.59 -9.89 2.58
CA GLN A 14 -4.44 -10.15 3.74
C GLN A 14 -5.91 -9.81 3.42
N PRO A 15 -6.88 -10.47 4.07
CA PRO A 15 -8.28 -10.40 3.67
C PRO A 15 -8.90 -8.99 3.61
N GLN A 16 -8.70 -8.15 4.63
CA GLN A 16 -9.21 -6.78 4.65
C GLN A 16 -8.46 -5.92 3.65
N PHE A 17 -7.14 -6.07 3.52
CA PHE A 17 -6.35 -5.28 2.58
C PHE A 17 -6.70 -5.63 1.13
N ALA A 18 -6.92 -6.90 0.79
CA ALA A 18 -7.42 -7.32 -0.51
C ALA A 18 -8.80 -6.72 -0.80
N ALA A 19 -9.71 -6.77 0.18
CA ALA A 19 -11.06 -6.20 0.04
C ALA A 19 -11.04 -4.66 -0.09
N LEU A 20 -10.20 -3.98 0.68
CA LEU A 20 -9.99 -2.54 0.59
C LEU A 20 -9.40 -2.14 -0.77
N THR A 21 -8.38 -2.88 -1.22
CA THR A 21 -7.81 -2.69 -2.55
C THR A 21 -8.88 -2.87 -3.63
N ALA A 22 -9.68 -3.94 -3.56
CA ALA A 22 -10.79 -4.18 -4.48
C ALA A 22 -11.83 -3.04 -4.51
N ALA A 23 -12.05 -2.36 -3.38
CA ALA A 23 -12.95 -1.20 -3.30
C ALA A 23 -12.37 0.08 -3.94
N LEU A 24 -11.03 0.16 -4.08
CA LEU A 24 -10.32 1.34 -4.56
C LEU A 24 -9.83 1.19 -6.02
N VAL A 25 -9.51 -0.02 -6.47
CA VAL A 25 -9.03 -0.27 -7.84
C VAL A 25 -10.08 0.03 -8.90
N GLN A 26 -9.61 0.38 -10.10
CA GLN A 26 -10.44 0.66 -11.28
C GLN A 26 -10.31 -0.41 -12.37
N GLY A 27 -9.46 -1.42 -12.16
CA GLY A 27 -9.27 -2.59 -13.03
C GLY A 27 -9.93 -3.85 -12.48
N ASN A 28 -9.21 -4.97 -12.56
CA ASN A 28 -9.62 -6.23 -11.93
C ASN A 28 -9.40 -6.18 -10.41
N PHE A 29 -10.19 -6.99 -9.70
CA PHE A 29 -10.24 -6.98 -8.24
C PHE A 29 -9.35 -8.07 -7.65
N PRO A 30 -8.32 -7.73 -6.86
CA PRO A 30 -7.52 -8.73 -6.18
C PRO A 30 -8.35 -9.45 -5.12
N ARG A 31 -7.98 -10.69 -4.85
CA ARG A 31 -8.59 -11.53 -3.81
C ARG A 31 -7.62 -11.77 -2.67
N ALA A 32 -8.17 -12.15 -1.52
CA ALA A 32 -7.37 -12.60 -0.40
C ALA A 32 -6.48 -13.78 -0.83
N ASN A 33 -5.22 -13.74 -0.42
CA ASN A 33 -4.14 -14.67 -0.79
C ASN A 33 -3.59 -14.57 -2.22
N ASP A 34 -4.07 -13.66 -3.06
CA ASP A 34 -3.35 -13.34 -4.29
C ASP A 34 -2.00 -12.69 -3.92
N ALA A 35 -0.99 -12.90 -4.77
CA ALA A 35 0.20 -12.07 -4.76
C ALA A 35 -0.03 -10.80 -5.57
N ALA A 36 0.65 -9.73 -5.21
CA ALA A 36 0.55 -8.45 -5.89
C ALA A 36 1.91 -7.76 -5.97
N LEU A 37 2.10 -6.95 -7.01
CA LEU A 37 3.24 -6.07 -7.13
C LEU A 37 2.77 -4.65 -7.42
N TYR A 38 3.20 -3.72 -6.58
CA TYR A 38 3.00 -2.29 -6.75
C TYR A 38 4.32 -1.64 -7.16
N LEU A 39 4.27 -0.82 -8.21
CA LEU A 39 5.42 -0.04 -8.66
C LEU A 39 5.08 1.44 -8.74
N GLU A 40 6.02 2.28 -8.35
CA GLU A 40 5.98 3.72 -8.55
C GLU A 40 7.16 4.15 -9.41
N VAL A 41 6.93 4.96 -10.44
CA VAL A 41 7.96 5.39 -11.41
C VAL A 41 7.88 6.87 -11.74
N ALA A 42 9.00 7.44 -12.16
CA ALA A 42 9.09 8.78 -12.73
C ALA A 42 9.83 8.76 -14.09
N PRO A 43 9.34 9.46 -15.14
CA PRO A 43 8.09 10.23 -15.18
C PRO A 43 6.85 9.32 -15.19
N GLY A 44 5.75 9.81 -14.62
CA GLY A 44 4.56 8.97 -14.41
C GLY A 44 3.92 8.40 -15.67
N ILE A 45 4.09 9.04 -16.83
CA ILE A 45 3.56 8.54 -18.12
C ILE A 45 4.11 7.16 -18.52
N GLU A 46 5.25 6.75 -17.97
CA GLU A 46 5.86 5.46 -18.32
C GLU A 46 5.02 4.26 -17.88
N VAL A 47 4.10 4.41 -16.91
CA VAL A 47 3.24 3.31 -16.46
C VAL A 47 2.44 2.67 -17.59
N TYR A 48 2.06 3.43 -18.63
CA TYR A 48 1.34 2.87 -19.79
C TYR A 48 2.16 1.80 -20.51
N ARG A 49 3.46 2.04 -20.69
CA ARG A 49 4.37 1.09 -21.33
C ARG A 49 4.68 -0.09 -20.40
N LEU A 50 4.85 0.17 -19.10
CA LEU A 50 5.18 -0.86 -18.11
C LEU A 50 4.01 -1.83 -17.88
N VAL A 51 2.78 -1.33 -17.84
CA VAL A 51 1.57 -2.14 -17.77
C VAL A 51 1.46 -3.07 -18.99
N ASP A 52 1.66 -2.54 -20.19
CA ASP A 52 1.63 -3.35 -21.43
C ASP A 52 2.68 -4.49 -21.40
N ILE A 53 3.87 -4.22 -20.84
CA ILE A 53 4.92 -5.23 -20.67
C ILE A 53 4.50 -6.30 -19.66
N ALA A 54 4.00 -5.91 -18.48
CA ALA A 54 3.57 -6.87 -17.44
C ALA A 54 2.47 -7.80 -17.95
N LEU A 55 1.44 -7.24 -18.58
CA LEU A 55 0.28 -7.99 -19.09
C LEU A 55 0.65 -8.95 -20.24
N LYS A 56 1.71 -8.66 -21.00
CA LYS A 56 2.20 -9.56 -22.06
C LYS A 56 3.18 -10.62 -21.56
N ALA A 57 3.80 -10.40 -20.40
CA ALA A 57 4.85 -11.28 -19.89
C ALA A 57 4.30 -12.53 -19.19
N SER A 58 3.16 -12.42 -18.49
CA SER A 58 2.59 -13.52 -17.69
C SER A 58 1.08 -13.35 -17.48
N GLY A 59 0.44 -14.32 -16.81
CA GLY A 59 -1.00 -14.32 -16.51
C GLY A 59 -1.40 -13.44 -15.32
N VAL A 60 -0.94 -12.18 -15.27
CA VAL A 60 -1.33 -11.21 -14.23
C VAL A 60 -2.56 -10.39 -14.64
N GLU A 61 -3.34 -9.97 -13.66
CA GLU A 61 -4.47 -9.06 -13.82
C GLU A 61 -4.10 -7.65 -13.34
N LEU A 62 -4.48 -6.61 -14.09
CA LEU A 62 -4.21 -5.22 -13.75
C LEU A 62 -5.29 -4.68 -12.80
N GLY A 63 -4.90 -4.17 -11.62
CA GLY A 63 -5.80 -3.44 -10.72
C GLY A 63 -5.65 -1.92 -10.81
N TYR A 64 -4.41 -1.40 -10.73
CA TYR A 64 -4.13 0.04 -10.85
C TYR A 64 -3.28 0.41 -12.07
N GLN A 65 -3.66 1.53 -12.68
CA GLN A 65 -2.81 2.28 -13.60
C GLN A 65 -3.12 3.78 -13.41
N MET A 66 -2.33 4.44 -12.58
CA MET A 66 -2.53 5.83 -12.16
C MET A 66 -1.37 6.71 -12.62
N VAL A 67 -1.68 7.89 -13.14
CA VAL A 67 -0.69 8.94 -13.42
C VAL A 67 -1.06 10.18 -12.62
N GLU A 68 -0.16 10.55 -11.72
CA GLU A 68 -0.23 11.77 -10.92
C GLU A 68 0.66 12.86 -11.52
N ARG A 69 0.72 14.02 -10.84
CA ARG A 69 1.47 15.19 -11.32
C ARG A 69 2.98 14.91 -11.51
N GLU A 70 3.59 14.13 -10.62
CA GLU A 70 5.04 13.84 -10.66
C GLU A 70 5.35 12.37 -11.00
N PHE A 71 4.56 11.45 -10.45
CA PHE A 71 4.82 10.01 -10.49
C PHE A 71 3.67 9.25 -11.12
N GLY A 72 3.94 8.00 -11.50
CA GLY A 72 2.93 7.06 -11.94
C GLY A 72 3.01 5.82 -11.08
N MET A 73 1.86 5.24 -10.77
CA MET A 73 1.74 4.02 -9.99
C MET A 73 0.98 2.96 -10.80
N LEU A 74 1.48 1.73 -10.78
CA LEU A 74 0.77 0.57 -11.30
C LEU A 74 0.73 -0.55 -10.27
N GLU A 75 -0.31 -1.37 -10.38
CA GLU A 75 -0.48 -2.58 -9.59
C GLU A 75 -0.99 -3.69 -10.49
N PHE A 76 -0.42 -4.88 -10.29
CA PHE A 76 -0.98 -6.10 -10.84
C PHE A 76 -0.85 -7.25 -9.85
N HIS A 77 -1.78 -8.20 -9.97
CA HIS A 77 -1.91 -9.33 -9.06
C HIS A 77 -2.20 -10.63 -9.80
N SER A 78 -2.00 -11.73 -9.09
CA SER A 78 -2.39 -13.08 -9.52
C SER A 78 -2.42 -14.01 -8.32
N ALA A 79 -3.23 -15.08 -8.40
CA ALA A 79 -3.15 -16.20 -7.48
C ALA A 79 -1.79 -16.94 -7.56
N SER A 80 -1.02 -16.70 -8.62
CA SER A 80 0.29 -17.28 -8.89
C SER A 80 1.41 -16.29 -8.58
N GLN A 81 2.18 -16.56 -7.52
CA GLN A 81 3.36 -15.76 -7.17
C GLN A 81 4.37 -15.69 -8.32
N SER A 82 4.55 -16.80 -9.06
CA SER A 82 5.49 -16.85 -10.18
C SER A 82 5.08 -15.94 -11.34
N ASP A 83 3.77 -15.76 -11.59
CA ASP A 83 3.32 -14.84 -12.64
C ASP A 83 3.64 -13.40 -12.24
N VAL A 84 3.33 -13.01 -10.99
CA VAL A 84 3.65 -11.67 -10.47
C VAL A 84 5.15 -11.37 -10.54
N LEU A 85 5.99 -12.32 -10.09
CA LEU A 85 7.44 -12.17 -10.16
C LEU A 85 7.94 -12.08 -11.61
N SER A 86 7.42 -12.92 -12.51
CA SER A 86 7.81 -12.91 -13.94
C SER A 86 7.44 -11.59 -14.63
N ALA A 87 6.26 -11.04 -14.35
CA ALA A 87 5.85 -9.72 -14.85
C ALA A 87 6.74 -8.60 -14.30
N GLY A 88 7.09 -8.64 -13.02
CA GLY A 88 8.02 -7.70 -12.38
C GLY A 88 9.42 -7.75 -13.01
N GLU A 89 9.97 -8.95 -13.22
CA GLU A 89 11.26 -9.17 -13.88
C GLU A 89 11.25 -8.63 -15.32
N ALA A 90 10.17 -8.85 -16.08
CA ALA A 90 10.02 -8.32 -17.43
C ALA A 90 10.04 -6.79 -17.47
N ILE A 91 9.33 -6.13 -16.52
CA ILE A 91 9.38 -4.67 -16.36
C ILE A 91 10.82 -4.22 -16.06
N LEU A 92 11.46 -4.81 -15.05
CA LEU A 92 12.80 -4.43 -14.59
C LEU A 92 13.84 -4.58 -15.72
N ALA A 93 13.78 -5.68 -16.46
CA ALA A 93 14.64 -5.90 -17.62
C ALA A 93 14.43 -4.84 -18.71
N ALA A 94 13.18 -4.46 -18.98
CA ALA A 94 12.84 -3.45 -19.99
C ALA A 94 13.28 -2.02 -19.64
N ILE A 95 13.45 -1.72 -18.35
CA ILE A 95 13.94 -0.42 -17.86
C ILE A 95 15.42 -0.45 -17.44
N GLY A 96 16.07 -1.62 -17.50
CA GLY A 96 17.46 -1.81 -17.11
C GLY A 96 17.71 -1.55 -15.62
N LYS A 97 16.78 -1.96 -14.75
CA LYS A 97 16.83 -1.78 -13.29
C LYS A 97 16.76 -3.11 -12.57
N LYS A 98 17.03 -3.07 -11.27
CA LYS A 98 16.82 -4.15 -10.31
C LYS A 98 15.88 -3.67 -9.19
N PRO A 99 15.28 -4.58 -8.40
CA PRO A 99 14.45 -4.18 -7.27
C PRO A 99 15.19 -3.26 -6.29
N GLU A 100 16.48 -3.47 -6.10
CA GLU A 100 17.32 -2.71 -5.17
C GLU A 100 17.64 -1.28 -5.65
N ASP A 101 17.33 -0.96 -6.91
CA ASP A 101 17.44 0.41 -7.43
C ASP A 101 16.26 1.30 -6.98
N ALA A 102 15.22 0.71 -6.39
CA ALA A 102 14.10 1.46 -5.81
C ALA A 102 14.52 2.21 -4.54
N LEU A 103 13.84 3.32 -4.24
CA LEU A 103 14.03 4.02 -2.97
C LEU A 103 13.51 3.12 -1.84
N PRO A 104 14.24 2.99 -0.71
CA PRO A 104 13.74 2.22 0.41
C PRO A 104 12.49 2.89 1.02
N PRO A 105 11.56 2.10 1.57
CA PRO A 105 10.41 2.66 2.29
C PRO A 105 10.88 3.48 3.49
N TYR A 106 10.31 4.67 3.64
CA TYR A 106 10.60 5.55 4.75
C TYR A 106 9.30 6.03 5.41
N LEU A 107 9.14 5.72 6.70
CA LEU A 107 8.03 6.21 7.51
C LEU A 107 8.31 7.67 7.89
N THR A 108 7.49 8.61 7.40
CA THR A 108 7.71 10.04 7.62
C THR A 108 7.04 10.51 8.90
N ALA A 109 5.86 9.98 9.21
CA ALA A 109 5.09 10.30 10.41
C ALA A 109 4.19 9.15 10.84
N MET A 110 3.88 9.10 12.13
CA MET A 110 2.90 8.17 12.71
C MET A 110 2.28 8.80 13.96
N THR A 111 0.94 8.81 14.02
CA THR A 111 0.19 9.30 15.18
C THR A 111 -0.86 8.29 15.62
N ILE A 112 -1.05 8.17 16.94
CA ILE A 112 -2.05 7.29 17.54
C ILE A 112 -3.02 8.14 18.36
N VAL A 113 -4.28 8.19 17.93
CA VAL A 113 -5.36 8.90 18.61
C VAL A 113 -6.18 7.91 19.42
N ARG A 114 -6.04 7.94 20.75
CA ARG A 114 -6.82 7.10 21.68
C ARG A 114 -8.21 7.68 21.87
N ARG A 115 -9.20 6.79 22.01
CA ARG A 115 -10.61 7.15 22.27
C ARG A 115 -11.11 8.25 21.32
N VAL A 116 -11.03 7.98 20.03
CA VAL A 116 -11.39 8.94 18.97
C VAL A 116 -12.76 9.57 19.25
N ASP A 117 -12.80 10.89 19.13
CA ASP A 117 -14.00 11.69 19.32
C ASP A 117 -15.09 11.33 18.27
N PRO A 118 -16.39 11.32 18.65
CA PRO A 118 -17.47 11.02 17.70
C PRO A 118 -17.48 11.90 16.44
N ASP A 119 -17.21 13.19 16.54
CA ASP A 119 -17.24 14.11 15.40
C ASP A 119 -16.05 13.84 14.47
N GLN A 120 -14.87 13.59 15.04
CA GLN A 120 -13.70 13.19 14.26
C GLN A 120 -13.96 11.88 13.51
N ALA A 121 -14.52 10.87 14.19
CA ALA A 121 -14.86 9.60 13.57
C ALA A 121 -15.83 9.80 12.39
N GLN A 122 -16.85 10.65 12.54
CA GLN A 122 -17.78 10.97 11.46
C GLN A 122 -17.09 11.61 10.25
N ILE A 123 -16.20 12.59 10.48
CA ILE A 123 -15.48 13.25 9.39
C ILE A 123 -14.55 12.27 8.65
N VAL A 124 -13.78 11.46 9.37
CA VAL A 124 -12.92 10.43 8.77
C VAL A 124 -13.75 9.44 7.96
N ASN A 125 -14.90 9.03 8.49
CA ASN A 125 -15.79 8.07 7.83
C ASN A 125 -16.41 8.55 6.52
N ARG A 126 -16.36 9.85 6.19
CA ARG A 126 -16.94 10.39 4.94
C ARG A 126 -16.17 9.99 3.69
N ASN A 127 -14.85 9.86 3.80
CA ASN A 127 -13.97 9.67 2.63
C ASN A 127 -13.26 8.32 2.61
N LYS A 128 -13.43 7.50 3.64
CA LYS A 128 -12.81 6.18 3.71
C LYS A 128 -13.36 5.24 2.62
N ALA A 129 -12.54 4.27 2.21
CA ALA A 129 -13.00 3.12 1.41
C ALA A 129 -13.18 1.83 2.23
N GLY A 130 -12.57 1.73 3.41
CA GLY A 130 -12.58 0.53 4.25
C GLY A 130 -13.63 0.55 5.38
N ALA A 131 -13.27 -0.06 6.49
CA ALA A 131 -14.14 -0.24 7.66
C ALA A 131 -14.51 1.09 8.34
N LEU A 132 -15.68 1.14 9.00
CA LEU A 132 -16.08 2.31 9.80
C LEU A 132 -15.17 2.48 11.02
N LEU A 133 -14.63 3.69 11.19
CA LEU A 133 -14.01 4.13 12.42
C LEU A 133 -15.11 4.40 13.45
N LEU A 134 -15.13 3.65 14.54
CA LEU A 134 -16.11 3.83 15.61
C LEU A 134 -15.60 4.82 16.66
N PRO A 135 -16.47 5.68 17.23
CA PRO A 135 -16.11 6.53 18.35
C PRO A 135 -15.59 5.71 19.54
N GLY A 136 -14.58 6.21 20.23
CA GLY A 136 -13.95 5.53 21.38
C GLY A 136 -12.92 4.47 21.01
N SER A 137 -12.80 4.06 19.74
CA SER A 137 -11.70 3.24 19.25
C SER A 137 -10.36 3.99 19.30
N THR A 138 -9.26 3.26 19.20
CA THR A 138 -7.93 3.86 18.94
C THR A 138 -7.68 3.87 17.44
N LEU A 139 -7.30 5.01 16.88
CA LEU A 139 -6.95 5.20 15.48
C LEU A 139 -5.43 5.39 15.36
N CYS A 140 -4.80 4.71 14.43
CA CYS A 140 -3.45 5.02 13.96
C CYS A 140 -3.51 5.57 12.54
N VAL A 141 -2.78 6.64 12.30
CA VAL A 141 -2.53 7.21 10.97
C VAL A 141 -1.03 7.31 10.77
N LEU A 142 -0.56 6.86 9.62
CA LEU A 142 0.86 6.94 9.26
C LEU A 142 1.05 7.43 7.84
N GLU A 143 2.21 8.03 7.59
CA GLU A 143 2.66 8.54 6.29
C GLU A 143 3.96 7.86 5.86
N VAL A 144 4.04 7.46 4.60
CA VAL A 144 5.18 6.73 4.03
C VAL A 144 5.61 7.38 2.72
N GLU A 145 6.91 7.44 2.49
CA GLU A 145 7.52 7.82 1.22
C GLU A 145 8.48 6.71 0.75
N PRO A 146 8.47 6.31 -0.54
CA PRO A 146 7.45 6.58 -1.57
C PRO A 146 6.04 6.09 -1.21
N ALA A 147 5.03 6.66 -1.88
CA ALA A 147 3.63 6.45 -1.53
C ALA A 147 3.15 5.01 -1.71
N ALA A 148 3.67 4.32 -2.73
CA ALA A 148 3.31 2.93 -3.01
C ALA A 148 3.64 1.98 -1.83
N TYR A 149 4.60 2.30 -0.96
CA TYR A 149 4.93 1.45 0.19
C TYR A 149 3.87 1.44 1.31
N ALA A 150 2.85 2.30 1.24
CA ALA A 150 1.69 2.23 2.13
C ALA A 150 0.99 0.84 2.08
N VAL A 151 1.05 0.16 0.93
CA VAL A 151 0.47 -1.19 0.77
C VAL A 151 1.16 -2.23 1.64
N VAL A 152 2.48 -2.11 1.77
CA VAL A 152 3.28 -3.01 2.62
C VAL A 152 2.93 -2.78 4.07
N ALA A 153 2.84 -1.52 4.50
CA ALA A 153 2.45 -1.18 5.86
C ALA A 153 1.04 -1.69 6.20
N ALA A 154 0.06 -1.51 5.32
CA ALA A 154 -1.31 -1.98 5.55
C ALA A 154 -1.40 -3.51 5.62
N ASN A 155 -0.79 -4.22 4.67
CA ASN A 155 -0.81 -5.68 4.60
C ASN A 155 -0.11 -6.32 5.82
N GLU A 156 1.06 -5.79 6.21
CA GLU A 156 1.81 -6.31 7.35
C GLU A 156 1.17 -5.96 8.70
N ALA A 157 0.50 -4.80 8.80
CA ALA A 157 -0.27 -4.44 9.99
C ALA A 157 -1.43 -5.41 10.23
N GLU A 158 -2.19 -5.74 9.18
CA GLU A 158 -3.28 -6.71 9.27
C GLU A 158 -2.77 -8.12 9.60
N LYS A 159 -1.60 -8.50 9.09
CA LYS A 159 -1.00 -9.82 9.32
C LYS A 159 -0.70 -10.09 10.80
N VAL A 160 -0.41 -9.05 11.60
CA VAL A 160 0.07 -9.21 12.98
C VAL A 160 -0.93 -8.81 14.06
N ALA A 161 -2.04 -8.16 13.71
CA ALA A 161 -2.98 -7.59 14.67
C ALA A 161 -4.42 -7.62 14.18
N ALA A 162 -5.36 -7.78 15.12
CA ALA A 162 -6.80 -7.70 14.88
C ALA A 162 -7.26 -6.24 14.81
N ILE A 163 -6.80 -5.54 13.78
CA ILE A 163 -7.17 -4.16 13.45
C ILE A 163 -8.26 -4.11 12.36
N ASN A 164 -8.92 -2.97 12.25
CA ASN A 164 -9.82 -2.61 11.15
C ASN A 164 -9.09 -1.63 10.22
N LEU A 165 -8.85 -2.03 8.97
CA LEU A 165 -8.32 -1.12 7.95
C LEU A 165 -9.42 -0.11 7.54
N ILE A 166 -9.16 1.17 7.80
CA ILE A 166 -10.10 2.26 7.55
C ILE A 166 -9.91 2.79 6.14
N ASP A 167 -8.68 3.14 5.77
CA ASP A 167 -8.37 3.68 4.45
C ASP A 167 -6.88 3.54 4.12
N THR A 168 -6.56 3.59 2.83
CA THR A 168 -5.18 3.53 2.33
C THR A 168 -5.03 4.40 1.10
N TRP A 169 -4.04 5.28 1.11
CA TRP A 169 -3.66 6.10 -0.05
C TRP A 169 -2.29 5.65 -0.52
N THR A 170 -2.20 5.19 -1.76
CA THR A 170 -1.05 4.44 -2.29
C THR A 170 -0.36 5.13 -3.46
N PHE A 171 -0.76 6.36 -3.77
CA PHE A 171 -0.20 7.19 -4.83
C PHE A 171 -0.17 8.66 -4.40
N GLY A 172 0.68 9.45 -5.06
CA GLY A 172 1.03 10.81 -4.65
C GLY A 172 2.47 10.87 -4.13
N VAL A 173 2.83 11.97 -3.44
CA VAL A 173 4.17 12.10 -2.84
C VAL A 173 4.30 11.24 -1.58
N TYR A 174 3.26 11.25 -0.74
CA TYR A 174 3.17 10.46 0.48
C TYR A 174 1.99 9.52 0.41
N GLY A 175 2.23 8.27 0.80
CA GLY A 175 1.22 7.27 1.03
C GLY A 175 0.71 7.38 2.46
N ARG A 176 -0.54 6.98 2.70
CA ARG A 176 -1.17 7.01 4.02
C ARG A 176 -1.86 5.70 4.33
N VAL A 177 -1.77 5.26 5.58
CA VAL A 177 -2.56 4.13 6.08
C VAL A 177 -3.32 4.58 7.33
N PHE A 178 -4.60 4.26 7.35
CA PHE A 178 -5.49 4.48 8.47
C PHE A 178 -6.00 3.14 8.96
N PHE A 179 -5.76 2.83 10.24
CA PHE A 179 -6.32 1.64 10.86
C PHE A 179 -6.75 1.89 12.29
N SER A 180 -7.74 1.14 12.77
CA SER A 180 -8.27 1.30 14.11
C SER A 180 -8.48 -0.01 14.84
N GLY A 181 -8.60 0.04 16.16
CA GLY A 181 -8.87 -1.13 16.98
C GLY A 181 -8.81 -0.83 18.45
N THR A 182 -8.53 -1.86 19.25
CA THR A 182 -8.13 -1.66 20.64
C THR A 182 -6.75 -1.01 20.68
N GLU A 183 -6.43 -0.30 21.76
CA GLU A 183 -5.11 0.32 21.91
C GLU A 183 -3.96 -0.70 21.82
N ALA A 184 -4.17 -1.91 22.35
CA ALA A 184 -3.18 -2.98 22.31
C ALA A 184 -2.90 -3.47 20.87
N GLU A 185 -3.95 -3.78 20.10
CA GLU A 185 -3.82 -4.23 18.70
C GLU A 185 -3.19 -3.14 17.82
N VAL A 186 -3.62 -1.89 18.01
CA VAL A 186 -3.05 -0.75 17.27
C VAL A 186 -1.55 -0.58 17.56
N LYS A 187 -1.12 -0.73 18.82
CA LYS A 187 0.30 -0.66 19.19
C LYS A 187 1.11 -1.80 18.60
N VAL A 188 0.56 -3.02 18.52
CA VAL A 188 1.22 -4.18 17.88
C VAL A 188 1.44 -3.93 16.39
N ALA A 189 0.39 -3.51 15.68
CA ALA A 189 0.46 -3.16 14.26
C ALA A 189 1.46 -2.02 14.00
N ALA A 190 1.39 -0.95 14.78
CA ALA A 190 2.31 0.18 14.67
C ALA A 190 3.77 -0.25 14.87
N ALA A 191 4.06 -1.04 15.92
CA ALA A 191 5.41 -1.53 16.20
C ALA A 191 5.96 -2.39 15.06
N ARG A 192 5.13 -3.25 14.44
CA ARG A 192 5.52 -4.04 13.26
C ARG A 192 5.94 -3.16 12.09
N ILE A 193 5.19 -2.10 11.79
CA ILE A 193 5.52 -1.18 10.69
C ILE A 193 6.81 -0.41 10.99
N LYS A 194 7.01 0.01 12.24
CA LYS A 194 8.25 0.67 12.66
C LYS A 194 9.48 -0.21 12.46
N ASP A 195 9.40 -1.47 12.88
CA ASP A 195 10.47 -2.45 12.72
C ASP A 195 10.76 -2.69 11.23
N LEU A 196 9.71 -2.90 10.44
CA LEU A 196 9.82 -3.17 9.01
C LEU A 196 10.49 -2.02 8.23
N PHE A 197 10.17 -0.77 8.56
CA PHE A 197 10.72 0.42 7.90
C PHE A 197 11.92 1.05 8.63
N GLY A 198 12.41 0.41 9.70
CA GLY A 198 13.56 0.91 10.47
C GLY A 198 13.35 2.30 11.07
N TRP A 199 12.12 2.65 11.48
CA TRP A 199 11.79 4.00 11.91
C TRP A 199 12.10 4.26 13.38
N GLU A 200 13.02 5.21 13.62
CA GLU A 200 13.43 5.65 14.96
C GLU A 200 12.59 6.82 15.51
N GLY A 201 11.61 7.31 14.75
CA GLY A 201 10.77 8.43 15.19
C GLY A 201 9.86 8.09 16.38
N ASN A 202 9.45 9.13 17.09
CA ASN A 202 8.52 9.02 18.20
C ASN A 202 7.08 8.93 17.68
N ILE A 203 6.29 8.07 18.29
CA ILE A 203 4.85 8.04 18.04
C ILE A 203 4.26 9.26 18.75
N GLU A 204 3.61 10.13 17.99
CA GLU A 204 2.83 11.23 18.56
C GLU A 204 1.51 10.64 19.09
N ASP A 205 1.33 10.69 20.41
CA ASP A 205 0.36 9.92 21.20
C ASP A 205 -0.60 10.83 21.99
#